data_AF-A0A2S9F8T0-F1
#
_entry.id   AF-A0A2S9F8T0-F1
#
_cell.length_a   1.000
_cell.length_b   1.000
_cell.length_c   1.000
_cell.angle_alpha   90.00
_cell.angle_beta   90.00
_cell.angle_gamma   90.00
#
_symmetry.space_group_name_H-M   'P 1'
#
loop_
_entity.id
_entity.type
_entity.pdbx_description
1 polymer ?
#
loop_
_entity_poly.entity_id
_entity_poly.type
_entity_poly.pdbx_seq_one_letter_code
_entity_poly.pdbx_strand_id
1 'polypeptide(L)'
;MGDPATPAEAAALDAFRELLPDDGITTAWANLTFINDQGRTAEVDVLLLTTQGMYLVELKGWHGTIRGNAQRWNQGQRNVENPRLAADRKAKWLKGLLQDRAPNQAARGLVPRIHAVVVMHGEGSTVQIASPGDIGVLTLDGYHVKSSPHLLKLSDFLNQPPHDFRQPIDIQRARQVRTLCDAVGFIPTPKVRMVGDFVVADDEPIAQGRDWQDVLVNLPALPDIKRRLRLYDVPATASPADRQHVEQLAQREFQLTQGLRHGGIAVPVDFKRTDDGPALVFEHDAKELPLDAYIAGEGTELDLDQR
;
A
#
# COMPACT_ATOMS: atom_id res chain seq x y z
N MET A 1 -3.31 14.62 -8.47
CA MET A 1 -4.71 14.77 -7.98
C MET A 1 -4.67 15.38 -6.60
N GLY A 2 -3.94 14.79 -5.66
CA GLY A 2 -3.49 15.46 -4.43
C GLY A 2 -2.11 16.10 -4.56
N ASP A 3 -1.78 16.95 -3.59
CA ASP A 3 -0.42 17.44 -3.37
C ASP A 3 0.47 16.28 -2.86
N PRO A 4 1.76 16.22 -3.26
CA PRO A 4 2.70 15.26 -2.70
C PRO A 4 2.85 15.41 -1.18
N ALA A 5 3.06 14.31 -0.45
CA ALA A 5 3.20 14.36 0.99
C ALA A 5 4.54 15.01 1.41
N THR A 6 5.59 14.84 0.61
CA THR A 6 6.92 15.44 0.87
C THR A 6 7.55 16.14 -0.35
N PRO A 7 8.51 17.07 -0.15
CA PRO A 7 9.25 17.68 -1.26
C PRO A 7 10.05 16.68 -2.10
N ALA A 8 10.57 15.61 -1.48
CA ALA A 8 11.32 14.56 -2.19
C ALA A 8 10.41 13.73 -3.10
N GLU A 9 9.21 13.42 -2.63
CA GLU A 9 8.17 12.75 -3.41
C GLU A 9 7.64 13.66 -4.53
N ALA A 10 7.46 14.96 -4.26
CA ALA A 10 7.10 15.93 -5.29
C ALA A 10 8.12 15.94 -6.45
N ALA A 11 9.41 16.00 -6.11
CA ALA A 11 10.48 15.93 -7.10
C ALA A 11 10.48 14.60 -7.87
N ALA A 12 10.18 13.49 -7.19
CA ALA A 12 10.11 12.17 -7.82
C ALA A 12 8.92 12.07 -8.78
N LEU A 13 7.76 12.63 -8.43
CA LEU A 13 6.59 12.69 -9.30
C LEU A 13 6.82 13.61 -10.51
N ASP A 14 7.52 14.73 -10.35
CA ASP A 14 7.92 15.57 -11.47
C ASP A 14 8.88 14.82 -12.40
N ALA A 15 9.92 14.18 -11.85
CA ALA A 15 10.83 13.35 -12.65
C ALA A 15 10.11 12.18 -13.34
N PHE A 16 9.15 11.54 -12.66
CA PHE A 16 8.30 10.50 -13.23
C PHE A 16 7.48 11.04 -14.41
N ARG A 17 6.87 12.22 -14.27
CA ARG A 17 6.06 12.87 -15.31
C ARG A 17 6.87 13.15 -16.57
N GLU A 18 8.10 13.64 -16.44
CA GLU A 18 8.96 13.96 -17.60
C GLU A 18 9.35 12.71 -18.43
N LEU A 19 9.20 11.51 -17.87
CA LEU A 19 9.47 10.24 -18.56
C LEU A 19 8.26 9.68 -19.32
N LEU A 20 7.05 10.22 -19.09
CA LEU A 20 5.83 9.69 -19.68
C LEU A 20 5.73 10.08 -21.17
N PRO A 21 5.46 9.11 -22.07
CA PRO A 21 5.26 9.41 -23.47
C PRO A 21 3.97 10.21 -23.72
N ASP A 22 4.03 11.16 -24.65
CA ASP A 22 2.86 11.87 -25.17
C ASP A 22 2.32 11.17 -26.44
N ASP A 23 1.68 10.02 -26.23
CA ASP A 23 1.16 9.15 -27.31
C ASP A 23 -0.39 9.16 -27.41
N GLY A 24 -1.04 10.01 -26.61
CA GLY A 24 -2.50 10.10 -26.49
C GLY A 24 -3.19 8.93 -25.75
N ILE A 25 -2.45 7.87 -25.40
CA ILE A 25 -2.91 6.68 -24.65
C ILE A 25 -2.47 6.77 -23.19
N THR A 26 -1.22 7.16 -22.97
CA THR A 26 -0.58 7.21 -21.67
C THR A 26 -1.29 8.21 -20.77
N THR A 27 -1.59 7.79 -19.55
CA THR A 27 -2.29 8.60 -18.56
C THR A 27 -1.85 8.19 -17.17
N ALA A 28 -1.42 9.17 -16.39
CA ALA A 28 -1.05 8.98 -15.00
C ALA A 28 -2.01 9.76 -14.10
N TRP A 29 -2.62 9.07 -13.15
CA TRP A 29 -3.30 9.69 -12.03
C TRP A 29 -2.36 9.61 -10.82
N ALA A 30 -1.84 10.76 -10.39
CA ALA A 30 -0.93 10.84 -9.25
C ALA A 30 -1.66 11.22 -7.96
N ASN A 31 -1.18 10.72 -6.81
CA ASN A 31 -1.67 11.01 -5.47
C ASN A 31 -3.19 10.86 -5.39
N LEU A 32 -3.66 9.64 -5.63
CA LEU A 32 -5.07 9.30 -5.56
C LEU A 32 -5.35 8.39 -4.37
N THR A 33 -6.55 8.55 -3.83
CA THR A 33 -7.11 7.65 -2.83
C THR A 33 -8.41 7.05 -3.35
N PHE A 34 -8.64 5.79 -3.02
CA PHE A 34 -9.93 5.13 -3.21
C PHE A 34 -10.29 4.29 -1.98
N ILE A 35 -11.58 4.00 -1.82
CA ILE A 35 -12.09 3.13 -0.77
C ILE A 35 -12.55 1.83 -1.42
N ASN A 36 -12.09 0.68 -0.92
CA ASN A 36 -12.50 -0.62 -1.44
C ASN A 36 -13.91 -1.01 -0.94
N ASP A 37 -14.42 -2.14 -1.42
CA ASP A 37 -15.73 -2.70 -1.04
C ASP A 37 -15.86 -3.00 0.47
N GLN A 38 -14.74 -3.31 1.12
CA GLN A 38 -14.64 -3.55 2.57
C GLN A 38 -14.54 -2.25 3.40
N GLY A 39 -14.55 -1.07 2.77
CA GLY A 39 -14.40 0.20 3.48
C GLY A 39 -12.95 0.58 3.79
N ARG A 40 -11.96 -0.16 3.28
CA ARG A 40 -10.55 0.17 3.46
C ARG A 40 -10.13 1.28 2.51
N THR A 41 -9.54 2.32 3.08
CA THR A 41 -8.89 3.40 2.33
C THR A 41 -7.54 2.92 1.80
N ALA A 42 -7.30 3.10 0.50
CA ALA A 42 -6.05 2.79 -0.18
C ALA A 42 -5.52 4.02 -0.91
N GLU A 43 -4.29 4.40 -0.58
CA GLU A 43 -3.57 5.49 -1.22
C GLU A 43 -2.61 4.93 -2.27
N VAL A 44 -2.50 5.64 -3.40
CA VAL A 44 -1.69 5.24 -4.55
C VAL A 44 -0.94 6.46 -5.08
N ASP A 45 0.38 6.33 -5.17
CA ASP A 45 1.25 7.40 -5.67
C ASP A 45 1.00 7.66 -7.16
N VAL A 46 1.00 6.62 -8.00
CA VAL A 46 0.63 6.74 -9.41
C VAL A 46 -0.15 5.52 -9.91
N LEU A 47 -1.34 5.76 -10.45
CA LEU A 47 -1.99 4.82 -11.35
C LEU A 47 -1.61 5.18 -12.78
N LEU A 48 -0.97 4.25 -13.49
CA LEU A 48 -0.42 4.49 -14.82
C LEU A 48 -1.10 3.59 -15.84
N LEU A 49 -1.73 4.20 -16.84
CA LEU A 49 -2.16 3.53 -18.07
C LEU A 49 -1.15 3.84 -19.16
N THR A 50 -0.68 2.84 -19.89
CA THR A 50 0.20 2.98 -21.06
C THR A 50 -0.26 2.07 -22.20
N THR A 51 0.42 2.13 -23.34
CA THR A 51 0.24 1.17 -24.44
C THR A 51 0.54 -0.28 -24.03
N GLN A 52 1.38 -0.49 -23.02
CA GLN A 52 1.79 -1.81 -22.55
C GLN A 52 0.79 -2.45 -21.58
N GLY A 53 0.00 -1.64 -20.88
CA GLY A 53 -0.91 -2.11 -19.86
C GLY A 53 -1.27 -1.04 -18.82
N MET A 54 -1.77 -1.50 -17.68
CA MET A 54 -2.14 -0.65 -16.56
C MET A 54 -1.36 -1.08 -15.31
N TYR A 55 -0.85 -0.12 -14.57
CA TYR A 55 0.09 -0.31 -13.48
C TYR A 55 -0.32 0.53 -12.28
N LEU A 56 -0.23 -0.06 -11.09
CA LEU A 56 -0.27 0.65 -9.83
C LEU A 56 1.17 0.78 -9.36
N VAL A 57 1.65 2.02 -9.30
CA VAL A 57 3.03 2.36 -9.00
C VAL A 57 3.11 2.98 -7.62
N GLU A 58 3.96 2.41 -6.78
CA GLU A 58 4.36 2.98 -5.48
C GLU A 58 5.78 3.55 -5.59
N LEU A 59 5.98 4.79 -5.18
CA LEU A 59 7.25 5.47 -5.08
C LEU A 59 7.84 5.23 -3.69
N LYS A 60 9.08 4.71 -3.63
CA LYS A 60 9.78 4.53 -2.35
C LYS A 60 11.11 5.29 -2.34
N GLY A 61 11.12 6.38 -1.58
CA GLY A 61 12.26 7.28 -1.37
C GLY A 61 13.24 6.80 -0.30
N TRP A 62 13.49 5.49 -0.21
CA TRP A 62 14.31 4.92 0.85
C TRP A 62 15.80 5.17 0.60
N HIS A 63 16.50 5.75 1.58
CA HIS A 63 17.94 6.01 1.52
C HIS A 63 18.79 4.91 2.16
N GLY A 64 20.11 4.92 1.90
CA GLY A 64 21.06 3.96 2.47
C GLY A 64 21.01 2.61 1.76
N THR A 65 21.18 1.52 2.51
CA THR A 65 21.14 0.15 1.97
C THR A 65 19.83 -0.52 2.30
N ILE A 66 19.10 -0.95 1.27
CA ILE A 66 17.88 -1.74 1.33
C ILE A 66 18.22 -3.17 0.95
N ARG A 67 17.90 -4.15 1.81
CA ARG A 67 18.12 -5.59 1.55
C ARG A 67 16.81 -6.34 1.68
N GLY A 68 16.57 -7.38 0.91
CA GLY A 68 15.32 -8.12 1.07
C GLY A 68 15.16 -9.30 0.14
N ASN A 69 13.95 -9.84 0.15
CA ASN A 69 13.54 -10.96 -0.69
C ASN A 69 12.08 -10.77 -1.16
N ALA A 70 11.46 -11.84 -1.65
CA ALA A 70 10.09 -11.82 -2.14
C ALA A 70 9.02 -11.47 -1.10
N GLN A 71 9.32 -11.62 0.20
CA GLN A 71 8.37 -11.44 1.29
C GLN A 71 8.66 -10.18 2.12
N ARG A 72 9.92 -9.93 2.45
CA ARG A 72 10.32 -8.91 3.44
C ARG A 72 11.52 -8.10 2.98
N TRP A 73 11.48 -6.80 3.25
CA TRP A 73 12.56 -5.84 2.98
C TRP A 73 13.02 -5.20 4.29
N ASN A 74 14.31 -4.92 4.36
CA ASN A 74 15.01 -4.36 5.49
C ASN A 74 15.75 -3.10 5.09
N GLN A 75 15.61 -2.05 5.90
CA GLN A 75 16.33 -0.79 5.77
C GLN A 75 16.73 -0.31 7.18
N GLY A 76 17.99 -0.54 7.57
CA GLY A 76 18.42 -0.29 8.95
C GLY A 76 17.63 -1.14 9.95
N GLN A 77 16.88 -0.50 10.84
CA GLN A 77 16.01 -1.16 11.83
C GLN A 77 14.59 -1.43 11.31
N ARG A 78 14.23 -0.91 10.13
CA ARG A 78 12.89 -1.11 9.55
C ARG A 78 12.86 -2.43 8.81
N ASN A 79 11.99 -3.35 9.24
CA ASN A 79 11.69 -4.60 8.57
C ASN A 79 10.21 -4.61 8.17
N VAL A 80 9.92 -4.58 6.87
CA VAL A 80 8.57 -4.43 6.32
C VAL A 80 8.27 -5.49 5.28
N GLU A 81 6.98 -5.70 4.98
CA GLU A 81 6.56 -6.49 3.82
C GLU A 81 7.19 -5.91 2.55
N ASN A 82 7.51 -6.77 1.58
CA ASN A 82 7.89 -6.33 0.25
C ASN A 82 6.79 -5.37 -0.27
N PRO A 83 7.10 -4.08 -0.54
CA PRO A 83 6.08 -3.08 -0.89
C PRO A 83 5.23 -3.45 -2.11
N ARG A 84 5.76 -4.29 -3.00
CA ARG A 84 5.02 -4.77 -4.17
C ARG A 84 3.83 -5.65 -3.79
N LEU A 85 3.87 -6.37 -2.67
CA LEU A 85 2.75 -7.18 -2.19
C LEU A 85 1.58 -6.29 -1.76
N ALA A 86 1.86 -5.19 -1.08
CA ALA A 86 0.86 -4.18 -0.74
C ALA A 86 0.28 -3.53 -2.01
N ALA A 87 1.14 -3.11 -2.94
CA ALA A 87 0.72 -2.56 -4.23
C ALA A 87 -0.16 -3.54 -5.03
N ASP A 88 0.15 -4.84 -5.03
CA ASP A 88 -0.62 -5.88 -5.74
C ASP A 88 -2.01 -6.10 -5.13
N ARG A 89 -2.14 -5.97 -3.80
CA ARG A 89 -3.45 -5.97 -3.14
C ARG A 89 -4.26 -4.74 -3.53
N LYS A 90 -3.67 -3.54 -3.47
CA LYS A 90 -4.32 -2.30 -3.92
C LYS A 90 -4.77 -2.42 -5.39
N ALA A 91 -3.93 -3.00 -6.25
CA ALA A 91 -4.23 -3.20 -7.67
C ALA A 91 -5.42 -4.15 -7.90
N LYS A 92 -5.51 -5.23 -7.11
CA LYS A 92 -6.65 -6.16 -7.16
C LYS A 92 -7.94 -5.51 -6.67
N TRP A 93 -7.90 -4.75 -5.58
CA TRP A 93 -9.05 -3.99 -5.09
C TRP A 93 -9.54 -2.99 -6.13
N LEU A 94 -8.62 -2.19 -6.68
CA LEU A 94 -8.95 -1.21 -7.71
C LEU A 94 -9.54 -1.87 -8.97
N LYS A 95 -8.97 -2.99 -9.41
CA LYS A 95 -9.53 -3.76 -10.54
C LYS A 95 -10.97 -4.19 -10.25
N GLY A 96 -11.26 -4.70 -9.05
CA GLY A 96 -12.61 -5.05 -8.62
C GLY A 96 -13.56 -3.85 -8.71
N LEU A 97 -13.17 -2.71 -8.16
CA LEU A 97 -13.95 -1.47 -8.22
C LEU A 97 -14.25 -1.04 -9.67
N LEU A 98 -13.24 -1.01 -10.55
CA LEU A 98 -13.43 -0.67 -11.97
C LEU A 98 -14.40 -1.63 -12.66
N GLN A 99 -14.33 -2.92 -12.33
CA GLN A 99 -15.22 -3.94 -12.86
C GLN A 99 -16.66 -3.80 -12.36
N ASP A 100 -16.86 -3.34 -11.12
CA ASP A 100 -18.17 -3.14 -10.53
C ASP A 100 -18.82 -1.83 -10.98
N ARG A 101 -18.02 -0.83 -11.35
CA ARG A 101 -18.50 0.39 -12.02
C ARG A 101 -18.75 0.22 -13.52
N ALA A 102 -18.38 -0.92 -14.10
CA ALA A 102 -18.60 -1.18 -15.51
C ALA A 102 -20.11 -1.30 -15.82
N PRO A 103 -20.64 -0.56 -16.82
CA PRO A 103 -22.08 -0.52 -17.09
C PRO A 103 -22.64 -1.82 -17.67
N ASN A 104 -21.79 -2.70 -18.21
CA ASN A 104 -22.18 -3.97 -18.80
C ASN A 104 -20.99 -4.95 -18.87
N GLN A 105 -21.27 -6.21 -19.23
CA GLN A 105 -20.26 -7.27 -19.29
C GLN A 105 -19.14 -7.01 -20.30
N ALA A 106 -19.43 -6.32 -21.41
CA ALA A 106 -18.43 -5.97 -22.40
C ALA A 106 -17.42 -4.95 -21.84
N ALA A 107 -17.92 -3.90 -21.17
CA ALA A 107 -17.08 -2.92 -20.47
C ALA A 107 -16.28 -3.55 -19.33
N ARG A 108 -16.86 -4.51 -18.59
CA ARG A 108 -16.17 -5.26 -17.54
C ARG A 108 -14.99 -6.07 -18.09
N GLY A 109 -15.13 -6.62 -19.31
CA GLY A 109 -14.06 -7.34 -20.01
C GLY A 109 -12.94 -6.45 -20.54
N LEU A 110 -13.17 -5.14 -20.66
CA LEU A 110 -12.16 -4.17 -21.14
C LEU A 110 -11.20 -3.74 -20.03
N VAL A 111 -11.57 -3.88 -18.77
CA VAL A 111 -10.73 -3.54 -17.61
C VAL A 111 -9.43 -4.36 -17.66
N PRO A 112 -8.27 -3.72 -17.89
CA PRO A 112 -7.01 -4.44 -17.97
C PRO A 112 -6.62 -5.04 -16.63
N ARG A 113 -5.69 -5.98 -16.65
CA ARG A 113 -4.98 -6.34 -15.44
C ARG A 113 -4.18 -5.12 -14.97
N ILE A 114 -4.27 -4.83 -13.67
CA ILE A 114 -3.44 -3.80 -13.03
C ILE A 114 -2.24 -4.52 -12.40
N HIS A 115 -1.05 -4.16 -12.85
CA HIS A 115 0.21 -4.75 -12.37
C HIS A 115 0.82 -3.86 -11.29
N ALA A 116 1.30 -4.46 -10.21
CA ALA A 116 1.99 -3.73 -9.15
C ALA A 116 3.47 -3.49 -9.50
N VAL A 117 3.89 -2.23 -9.37
CA VAL A 117 5.25 -1.79 -9.61
C VAL A 117 5.72 -0.93 -8.43
N VAL A 118 6.97 -1.11 -8.02
CA VAL A 118 7.62 -0.26 -7.01
C VAL A 118 8.77 0.47 -7.68
N VAL A 119 8.79 1.80 -7.59
CA VAL A 119 9.85 2.63 -8.17
C VAL A 119 10.68 3.24 -7.05
N MET A 120 11.96 2.88 -7.01
CA MET A 120 12.92 3.37 -6.03
C MET A 120 13.47 4.73 -6.47
N HIS A 121 13.36 5.75 -5.61
CA HIS A 121 13.85 7.10 -5.87
C HIS A 121 14.66 7.68 -4.70
N GLY A 122 15.21 6.82 -3.83
CA GLY A 122 16.13 7.26 -2.79
C GLY A 122 17.48 7.63 -3.40
N GLU A 123 17.80 8.93 -3.47
CA GLU A 123 19.05 9.43 -4.04
C GLU A 123 20.27 8.68 -3.50
N GLY A 124 21.09 8.13 -4.40
CA GLY A 124 22.34 7.44 -4.07
C GLY A 124 22.19 6.15 -3.24
N SER A 125 20.96 5.64 -3.10
CA SER A 125 20.67 4.42 -2.33
C SER A 125 21.22 3.16 -3.01
N THR A 126 21.32 2.08 -2.23
CA THR A 126 21.70 0.74 -2.70
C THR A 126 20.59 -0.26 -2.40
N VAL A 127 20.08 -0.93 -3.44
CA VAL A 127 18.95 -1.87 -3.37
C VAL A 127 19.42 -3.29 -3.69
N GLN A 128 19.29 -4.20 -2.72
CA GLN A 128 19.76 -5.58 -2.79
C GLN A 128 18.62 -6.55 -2.48
N ILE A 129 17.72 -6.74 -3.44
CA ILE A 129 16.55 -7.61 -3.28
C ILE A 129 16.78 -8.92 -4.01
N ALA A 130 16.85 -10.02 -3.29
CA ALA A 130 17.04 -11.34 -3.89
C ALA A 130 15.82 -11.72 -4.75
N SER A 131 16.09 -12.29 -5.94
CA SER A 131 15.04 -12.82 -6.80
C SER A 131 14.28 -13.97 -6.10
N PRO A 132 12.96 -14.08 -6.31
CA PRO A 132 12.12 -13.31 -7.24
C PRO A 132 11.51 -12.03 -6.64
N GLY A 133 12.06 -11.49 -5.54
CA GLY A 133 11.52 -10.30 -4.87
C GLY A 133 11.79 -8.97 -5.58
N ASP A 134 12.69 -8.97 -6.55
CA ASP A 134 13.07 -7.87 -7.45
C ASP A 134 12.09 -7.69 -8.61
N ILE A 135 11.24 -8.68 -8.91
CA ILE A 135 10.25 -8.60 -9.98
C ILE A 135 9.32 -7.42 -9.74
N GLY A 136 9.17 -6.54 -10.74
CA GLY A 136 8.32 -5.35 -10.66
C GLY A 136 8.91 -4.24 -9.78
N VAL A 137 10.18 -4.33 -9.42
CA VAL A 137 10.93 -3.24 -8.77
C VAL A 137 11.78 -2.53 -9.81
N LEU A 138 11.64 -1.22 -9.88
CA LEU A 138 12.31 -0.35 -10.84
C LEU A 138 13.12 0.72 -10.09
N THR A 139 13.99 1.40 -10.81
CA THR A 139 14.66 2.61 -10.35
C THR A 139 14.17 3.83 -11.12
N LEU A 140 13.99 4.95 -10.44
CA LEU A 140 13.68 6.21 -11.11
C LEU A 140 14.95 6.78 -11.75
N ASP A 141 14.84 7.19 -13.01
CA ASP A 141 15.93 7.81 -13.75
C ASP A 141 16.45 9.06 -13.02
N GLY A 142 17.76 9.25 -13.00
CA GLY A 142 18.41 10.42 -12.39
C GLY A 142 18.71 10.32 -10.88
N TYR A 143 18.19 9.31 -10.17
CA TYR A 143 18.34 9.19 -8.70
C TYR A 143 19.57 8.39 -8.21
N HIS A 144 20.46 8.00 -9.13
CA HIS A 144 21.70 7.25 -8.84
C HIS A 144 21.53 6.00 -7.95
N VAL A 145 20.38 5.34 -8.02
CA VAL A 145 20.11 4.10 -7.28
C VAL A 145 20.98 2.98 -7.81
N LYS A 146 21.80 2.39 -6.94
CA LYS A 146 22.62 1.21 -7.24
C LYS A 146 21.83 -0.04 -6.90
N SER A 147 21.81 -1.03 -7.78
CA SER A 147 21.04 -2.25 -7.55
C SER A 147 21.83 -3.54 -7.83
N SER A 148 21.58 -4.56 -7.01
CA SER A 148 22.10 -5.92 -7.18
C SER A 148 21.07 -6.95 -6.70
N PRO A 149 20.39 -7.69 -7.58
CA PRO A 149 20.55 -7.74 -9.03
C PRO A 149 20.18 -6.41 -9.71
N HIS A 150 20.60 -6.25 -10.98
CA HIS A 150 20.30 -5.04 -11.74
C HIS A 150 18.79 -4.86 -11.89
N LEU A 151 18.28 -3.74 -11.38
CA LEU A 151 16.90 -3.31 -11.55
C LEU A 151 16.79 -2.40 -12.76
N LEU A 152 15.72 -2.60 -13.53
CA LEU A 152 15.42 -1.79 -14.71
C LEU A 152 15.07 -0.35 -14.32
N LYS A 153 15.40 0.62 -15.19
CA LYS A 153 14.95 2.00 -15.04
C LYS A 153 13.51 2.16 -15.47
N LEU A 154 12.82 3.16 -14.94
CA LEU A 154 11.45 3.47 -15.35
C LEU A 154 11.37 3.81 -16.84
N SER A 155 12.29 4.62 -17.36
CA SER A 155 12.35 4.94 -18.80
C SER A 155 12.47 3.68 -19.67
N ASP A 156 13.38 2.76 -19.33
CA ASP A 156 13.57 1.52 -20.06
C ASP A 156 12.32 0.63 -19.97
N PHE A 157 11.68 0.57 -18.80
CA PHE A 157 10.41 -0.12 -18.60
C PHE A 157 9.29 0.42 -19.50
N LEU A 158 9.13 1.75 -19.58
CA LEU A 158 8.12 2.39 -20.43
C LEU A 158 8.35 2.17 -21.94
N ASN A 159 9.58 1.79 -22.33
CA ASN A 159 9.93 1.46 -23.71
C ASN A 159 9.83 -0.05 -24.04
N GLN A 160 9.48 -0.89 -23.06
CA GLN A 160 9.28 -2.32 -23.31
C GLN A 160 8.04 -2.59 -24.17
N PRO A 161 7.99 -3.72 -24.90
CA PRO A 161 6.77 -4.13 -25.56
C PRO A 161 5.67 -4.50 -24.55
N PRO A 162 4.38 -4.49 -24.95
CA PRO A 162 3.27 -4.86 -24.08
C PRO A 162 3.45 -6.23 -23.41
N HIS A 163 3.09 -6.34 -22.14
CA HIS A 163 3.15 -7.61 -21.41
C HIS A 163 2.24 -8.69 -22.01
N ASP A 164 1.08 -8.30 -22.54
CA ASP A 164 0.14 -9.20 -23.20
C ASP A 164 -0.27 -8.63 -24.56
N PHE A 165 0.37 -9.14 -25.62
CA PHE A 165 0.05 -8.80 -27.01
C PHE A 165 -1.39 -9.16 -27.42
N ARG A 166 -2.10 -9.99 -26.65
CA ARG A 166 -3.51 -10.33 -26.91
C ARG A 166 -4.46 -9.27 -26.38
N GLN A 167 -3.98 -8.39 -25.50
CA GLN A 167 -4.77 -7.35 -24.86
C GLN A 167 -4.09 -5.97 -24.95
N PRO A 168 -3.72 -5.49 -26.14
CA PRO A 168 -3.14 -4.16 -26.28
C PRO A 168 -4.10 -3.08 -25.76
N ILE A 169 -3.54 -1.97 -25.28
CA ILE A 169 -4.29 -0.77 -24.96
C ILE A 169 -4.21 0.15 -26.18
N ASP A 170 -5.27 0.16 -26.98
CA ASP A 170 -5.44 1.16 -28.04
C ASP A 170 -6.12 2.43 -27.51
N ILE A 171 -6.26 3.45 -28.37
CA ILE A 171 -6.88 4.73 -28.03
C ILE A 171 -8.32 4.57 -27.54
N GLN A 172 -9.11 3.65 -28.11
CA GLN A 172 -10.51 3.47 -27.75
C GLN A 172 -10.63 2.82 -26.37
N ARG A 173 -9.87 1.75 -26.14
CA ARG A 173 -9.81 1.07 -24.85
C ARG A 173 -9.27 2.00 -23.77
N ALA A 174 -8.27 2.83 -24.08
CA ALA A 174 -7.74 3.82 -23.15
C ALA A 174 -8.82 4.82 -22.71
N ARG A 175 -9.60 5.36 -23.66
CA ARG A 175 -10.73 6.25 -23.34
C ARG A 175 -11.75 5.58 -22.42
N GLN A 176 -12.11 4.33 -22.70
CA GLN A 176 -13.05 3.57 -21.88
C GLN A 176 -12.52 3.33 -20.46
N VAL A 177 -11.24 2.97 -20.32
CA VAL A 177 -10.59 2.80 -19.01
C VAL A 177 -10.58 4.12 -18.23
N ARG A 178 -10.28 5.26 -18.88
CA ARG A 178 -10.36 6.58 -18.26
C ARG A 178 -11.77 6.88 -17.73
N THR A 179 -12.80 6.62 -18.53
CA THR A 179 -14.20 6.79 -18.10
C THR A 179 -14.55 5.92 -16.89
N LEU A 180 -14.04 4.69 -16.81
CA LEU A 180 -14.24 3.84 -15.64
C LEU A 180 -13.50 4.38 -14.41
N CYS A 181 -12.30 4.91 -14.57
CA CYS A 181 -11.55 5.57 -13.50
C CYS A 181 -12.32 6.79 -12.95
N ASP A 182 -12.88 7.61 -13.84
CA ASP A 182 -13.73 8.74 -13.46
C ASP A 182 -14.98 8.28 -12.68
N ALA A 183 -15.57 7.15 -13.08
CA ALA A 183 -16.75 6.57 -12.42
C ALA A 183 -16.44 5.92 -11.04
N VAL A 184 -15.20 5.51 -10.78
CA VAL A 184 -14.77 5.07 -9.44
C VAL A 184 -14.74 6.25 -8.47
N GLY A 185 -14.52 7.47 -8.96
CA GLY A 185 -14.55 8.68 -8.15
C GLY A 185 -13.33 8.81 -7.24
N PHE A 186 -12.14 8.66 -7.80
CA PHE A 186 -10.89 8.91 -7.08
C PHE A 186 -10.89 10.29 -6.42
N ILE A 187 -10.44 10.35 -5.17
CA ILE A 187 -10.25 11.62 -4.45
C ILE A 187 -8.76 11.93 -4.34
N PRO A 188 -8.38 13.22 -4.25
CA PRO A 188 -7.02 13.61 -3.91
C PRO A 188 -6.56 12.97 -2.60
N THR A 189 -5.33 12.43 -2.56
CA THR A 189 -4.74 11.94 -1.31
C THR A 189 -4.62 13.09 -0.30
N PRO A 190 -5.14 12.92 0.94
CA PRO A 190 -4.99 13.95 1.97
C PRO A 190 -3.54 14.03 2.42
N LYS A 191 -3.03 15.25 2.69
CA LYS A 191 -1.66 15.44 3.22
C LYS A 191 -1.43 14.76 4.57
N VAL A 192 -2.51 14.60 5.35
CA VAL A 192 -2.49 13.96 6.66
C VAL A 192 -3.70 13.06 6.72
N ARG A 193 -3.47 11.75 6.77
CA ARG A 193 -4.52 10.77 6.99
C ARG A 193 -4.83 10.69 8.49
N MET A 194 -6.10 10.83 8.83
CA MET A 194 -6.61 10.73 10.20
C MET A 194 -7.47 9.48 10.34
N VAL A 195 -7.40 8.84 11.51
CA VAL A 195 -8.36 7.79 11.92
C VAL A 195 -8.85 8.12 13.32
N GLY A 196 -10.10 8.61 13.41
CA GLY A 196 -10.59 9.24 14.62
C GLY A 196 -9.70 10.42 15.04
N ASP A 197 -9.19 10.39 16.26
CA ASP A 197 -8.32 11.44 16.81
C ASP A 197 -6.82 11.22 16.50
N PHE A 198 -6.47 10.20 15.71
CA PHE A 198 -5.08 9.80 15.50
C PHE A 198 -4.58 10.16 14.10
N VAL A 199 -3.32 10.59 14.00
CA VAL A 199 -2.64 10.79 12.72
C VAL A 199 -2.01 9.46 12.30
N VAL A 200 -2.32 8.97 11.10
CA VAL A 200 -1.67 7.78 10.55
C VAL A 200 -0.20 8.11 10.26
N ALA A 201 0.70 7.28 10.79
CA ALA A 201 2.15 7.51 10.73
C ALA A 201 2.82 6.83 9.53
N ASP A 202 2.18 5.79 8.97
CA ASP A 202 2.64 5.04 7.81
C ASP A 202 1.39 4.59 7.03
N ASP A 203 1.41 4.77 5.70
CA ASP A 203 0.25 4.49 4.85
C ASP A 203 0.02 2.99 4.71
N GLU A 204 1.09 2.20 4.85
CA GLU A 204 0.99 0.75 4.91
C GLU A 204 0.66 0.26 6.33
N PRO A 205 -0.34 -0.63 6.49
CA PRO A 205 -0.63 -1.24 7.77
C PRO A 205 0.54 -2.14 8.22
N ILE A 206 0.80 -2.15 9.54
CA ILE A 206 1.80 -3.01 10.19
C ILE A 206 1.44 -4.49 9.98
N ALA A 207 0.14 -4.79 10.10
CA ALA A 207 -0.42 -6.12 9.88
C ALA A 207 -1.86 -5.98 9.39
N GLN A 208 -2.36 -7.01 8.73
CA GLN A 208 -3.76 -7.04 8.27
C GLN A 208 -4.26 -8.47 8.22
N GLY A 209 -5.52 -8.64 8.61
CA GLY A 209 -6.26 -9.89 8.52
C GLY A 209 -7.38 -9.81 7.48
N ARG A 210 -8.32 -10.75 7.60
CA ARG A 210 -9.47 -10.87 6.70
C ARG A 210 -10.43 -9.68 6.80
N ASP A 211 -10.61 -9.17 8.01
CA ASP A 211 -11.62 -8.21 8.43
C ASP A 211 -11.05 -7.14 9.39
N TRP A 212 -9.72 -7.04 9.46
CA TRP A 212 -9.04 -6.04 10.29
C TRP A 212 -7.70 -5.60 9.70
N GLN A 213 -7.23 -4.43 10.13
CA GLN A 213 -5.89 -3.89 9.84
C GLN A 213 -5.31 -3.21 11.08
N ASP A 214 -4.04 -3.46 11.36
CA ASP A 214 -3.27 -2.76 12.40
C ASP A 214 -2.48 -1.65 11.72
N VAL A 215 -2.83 -0.39 11.99
CA VAL A 215 -2.13 0.79 11.46
C VAL A 215 -1.27 1.45 12.54
N LEU A 216 -0.12 1.99 12.15
CA LEU A 216 0.71 2.78 13.05
C LEU A 216 0.19 4.20 13.08
N VAL A 217 -0.02 4.74 14.28
CA VAL A 217 -0.54 6.11 14.44
C VAL A 217 0.22 6.90 15.49
N ASN A 218 0.18 8.22 15.37
CA ASN A 218 0.71 9.17 16.34
C ASN A 218 -0.43 9.93 17.02
N LEU A 219 -0.21 10.35 18.27
CA LEU A 219 -1.10 11.29 18.94
C LEU A 219 -0.85 12.71 18.39
N PRO A 220 -1.88 13.47 17.94
CA PRO A 220 -1.67 14.80 17.37
C PRO A 220 -0.92 15.77 18.30
N ALA A 221 -1.21 15.71 19.60
CA ALA A 221 -0.58 16.56 20.61
C ALA A 221 0.82 16.07 21.03
N LEU A 222 1.14 14.79 20.78
CA LEU A 222 2.40 14.15 21.19
C LEU A 222 2.90 13.25 20.03
N PRO A 223 3.44 13.84 18.95
CA PRO A 223 3.77 13.11 17.72
C PRO A 223 4.79 11.99 17.89
N ASP A 224 5.65 12.09 18.91
CA ASP A 224 6.65 11.06 19.23
C ASP A 224 6.04 9.83 19.91
N ILE A 225 4.80 9.93 20.40
CA ILE A 225 4.09 8.82 21.03
C ILE A 225 3.30 8.06 19.96
N LYS A 226 3.83 6.89 19.63
CA LYS A 226 3.22 5.95 18.70
C LYS A 226 2.23 5.02 19.39
N ARG A 227 1.17 4.66 18.67
CA ARG A 227 0.19 3.62 19.03
C ARG A 227 -0.07 2.75 17.82
N ARG A 228 -0.52 1.52 18.06
CA ARG A 228 -1.05 0.65 17.01
C ARG A 228 -2.57 0.66 17.12
N LEU A 229 -3.24 0.97 16.03
CA LEU A 229 -4.70 1.01 15.98
C LEU A 229 -5.18 -0.19 15.15
N ARG A 230 -5.85 -1.15 15.79
CA ARG A 230 -6.53 -2.25 15.11
C ARG A 230 -7.90 -1.79 14.67
N LEU A 231 -8.07 -1.56 13.38
CA LEU A 231 -9.32 -1.18 12.75
C LEU A 231 -10.03 -2.41 12.24
N TYR A 232 -11.33 -2.55 12.53
CA TYR A 232 -12.16 -3.60 11.96
C TYR A 232 -12.88 -3.06 10.75
N ASP A 233 -12.85 -3.81 9.66
CA ASP A 233 -13.41 -3.40 8.40
C ASP A 233 -14.94 -3.36 8.49
N VAL A 234 -15.50 -2.26 7.98
CA VAL A 234 -16.95 -2.10 7.87
C VAL A 234 -17.26 -1.86 6.38
N PRO A 235 -17.79 -2.88 5.67
CA PRO A 235 -18.13 -2.74 4.26
C PRO A 235 -19.04 -1.55 4.00
N ALA A 236 -18.82 -0.84 2.89
CA ALA A 236 -19.61 0.35 2.56
C ALA A 236 -21.12 0.04 2.44
N THR A 237 -21.43 -1.18 1.96
CA THR A 237 -22.79 -1.71 1.78
C THR A 237 -23.35 -2.41 3.02
N ALA A 238 -22.61 -2.47 4.14
CA ALA A 238 -23.04 -3.15 5.35
C ALA A 238 -24.33 -2.56 5.92
N SER A 239 -25.26 -3.44 6.32
CA SER A 239 -26.51 -3.02 6.96
C SER A 239 -26.23 -2.42 8.35
N PRO A 240 -27.15 -1.61 8.91
CA PRO A 240 -26.99 -1.09 10.28
C PRO A 240 -26.75 -2.19 11.32
N ALA A 241 -27.38 -3.36 11.14
CA ALA A 241 -27.21 -4.51 12.03
C ALA A 241 -25.79 -5.11 11.91
N ASP A 242 -25.26 -5.24 10.69
CA ASP A 242 -23.89 -5.75 10.49
C ASP A 242 -22.85 -4.80 11.07
N ARG A 243 -23.03 -3.48 10.87
CA ARG A 243 -22.16 -2.45 11.48
C ARG A 243 -22.15 -2.56 13.00
N GLN A 244 -23.32 -2.69 13.60
CA GLN A 244 -23.46 -2.88 15.04
C GLN A 244 -22.84 -4.19 15.50
N HIS A 245 -22.93 -5.26 14.71
CA HIS A 245 -22.31 -6.54 15.03
C HIS A 245 -20.79 -6.46 15.07
N VAL A 246 -20.16 -5.85 14.06
CA VAL A 246 -18.70 -5.62 14.03
C VAL A 246 -18.26 -4.80 15.24
N GLU A 247 -19.01 -3.76 15.59
CA GLU A 247 -18.74 -2.94 16.77
C GLU A 247 -18.82 -3.76 18.08
N GLN A 248 -19.85 -4.60 18.23
CA GLN A 248 -19.99 -5.46 19.40
C GLN A 248 -18.86 -6.48 19.53
N LEU A 249 -18.37 -7.02 18.40
CA LEU A 249 -17.22 -7.94 18.40
C LEU A 249 -15.95 -7.24 18.93
N ALA A 250 -15.65 -6.04 18.43
CA ALA A 250 -14.52 -5.25 18.88
C ALA A 250 -14.65 -4.87 20.37
N GLN A 251 -15.84 -4.45 20.82
CA GLN A 251 -16.10 -4.17 22.24
C GLN A 251 -15.92 -5.40 23.12
N ARG A 252 -16.38 -6.57 22.67
CA ARG A 252 -16.23 -7.83 23.39
C ARG A 252 -14.77 -8.22 23.54
N GLU A 253 -13.96 -8.05 22.49
CA GLU A 253 -12.50 -8.28 22.56
C GLU A 253 -11.83 -7.36 23.60
N PHE A 254 -12.16 -6.07 23.61
CA PHE A 254 -11.67 -5.13 24.62
C PHE A 254 -12.07 -5.55 26.04
N GLN A 255 -13.35 -5.86 26.26
CA GLN A 255 -13.87 -6.24 27.59
C GLN A 255 -13.23 -7.53 28.13
N LEU A 256 -12.97 -8.52 27.27
CA LEU A 256 -12.35 -9.78 27.67
C LEU A 256 -10.88 -9.61 28.10
N THR A 257 -10.22 -8.54 27.67
CA THR A 257 -8.79 -8.31 27.90
C THR A 257 -8.48 -7.24 28.95
N GLN A 258 -9.46 -6.41 29.36
CA GLN A 258 -9.26 -5.28 30.29
C GLN A 258 -8.57 -5.63 31.62
N GLY A 259 -8.77 -6.85 32.14
CA GLY A 259 -8.17 -7.31 33.40
C GLY A 259 -6.83 -8.04 33.22
N LEU A 260 -6.41 -8.33 32.00
CA LEU A 260 -5.19 -9.08 31.72
C LEU A 260 -3.98 -8.16 31.77
N ARG A 261 -2.96 -8.57 32.54
CA ARG A 261 -1.63 -7.95 32.51
C ARG A 261 -0.60 -9.06 32.40
N HIS A 262 -0.06 -9.26 31.20
CA HIS A 262 0.95 -10.28 30.93
C HIS A 262 1.85 -9.81 29.79
N GLY A 263 3.18 -9.92 29.96
CA GLY A 263 4.14 -9.43 28.97
C GLY A 263 4.07 -10.12 27.60
N GLY A 264 3.55 -11.36 27.56
CA GLY A 264 3.34 -12.11 26.31
C GLY A 264 1.94 -11.98 25.68
N ILE A 265 1.07 -11.13 26.21
CA ILE A 265 -0.29 -10.94 25.67
C ILE A 265 -0.45 -9.48 25.28
N ALA A 266 -0.69 -9.22 23.99
CA ALA A 266 -1.05 -7.89 23.51
C ALA A 266 -2.44 -7.53 24.01
N VAL A 267 -2.53 -6.51 24.86
CA VAL A 267 -3.80 -6.03 25.45
C VAL A 267 -4.08 -4.62 24.95
N PRO A 268 -5.29 -4.35 24.42
CA PRO A 268 -5.69 -3.00 24.04
C PRO A 268 -5.83 -2.10 25.27
N VAL A 269 -5.34 -0.86 25.14
CA VAL A 269 -5.43 0.18 26.18
C VAL A 269 -6.69 1.02 26.08
N ASP A 270 -7.33 1.05 24.91
CA ASP A 270 -8.55 1.84 24.67
C ASP A 270 -9.39 1.25 23.52
N PHE A 271 -10.67 1.63 23.46
CA PHE A 271 -11.61 1.33 22.39
C PHE A 271 -12.17 2.64 21.81
N LYS A 272 -12.17 2.75 20.47
CA LYS A 272 -12.65 3.94 19.76
C LYS A 272 -13.69 3.57 18.72
N ARG A 273 -14.64 4.49 18.51
CA ARG A 273 -15.51 4.50 17.34
C ARG A 273 -14.96 5.55 16.38
N THR A 274 -14.67 5.14 15.15
CA THR A 274 -14.12 6.03 14.13
C THR A 274 -14.94 5.93 12.85
N ASP A 275 -14.77 6.88 11.94
CA ASP A 275 -15.44 6.86 10.64
C ASP A 275 -14.96 5.69 9.76
N ASP A 276 -13.73 5.22 9.99
CA ASP A 276 -13.13 4.05 9.32
C ASP A 276 -13.52 2.70 9.96
N GLY A 277 -14.37 2.72 11.00
CA GLY A 277 -14.82 1.54 11.73
C GLY A 277 -14.48 1.57 13.23
N PRO A 278 -14.93 0.56 14.01
CA PRO A 278 -14.52 0.42 15.40
C PRO A 278 -13.04 0.06 15.48
N ALA A 279 -12.37 0.54 16.52
CA ALA A 279 -10.93 0.42 16.66
C ALA A 279 -10.49 0.05 18.06
N LEU A 280 -9.46 -0.79 18.17
CA LEU A 280 -8.75 -1.04 19.42
C LEU A 280 -7.38 -0.37 19.40
N VAL A 281 -7.06 0.35 20.46
CA VAL A 281 -5.78 1.05 20.60
C VAL A 281 -4.83 0.16 21.39
N PHE A 282 -3.64 -0.09 20.87
CA PHE A 282 -2.56 -0.83 21.52
C PHE A 282 -1.34 0.08 21.72
N GLU A 283 -0.54 -0.22 22.73
CA GLU A 283 0.82 0.31 22.80
C GLU A 283 1.64 -0.17 21.59
N HIS A 284 2.66 0.60 21.23
CA HIS A 284 3.58 0.25 20.16
C HIS A 284 5.00 0.21 20.72
N ASP A 285 5.65 -0.94 20.58
CA ASP A 285 7.09 -1.08 20.74
C ASP A 285 7.72 -1.27 19.36
N ALA A 286 8.69 -0.42 19.01
CA ALA A 286 9.40 -0.48 17.73
C ALA A 286 10.30 -1.73 17.59
N LYS A 287 10.56 -2.44 18.70
CA LYS A 287 11.33 -3.69 18.71
C LYS A 287 10.45 -4.92 18.49
N GLU A 288 9.13 -4.79 18.59
CA GLU A 288 8.23 -5.90 18.31
C GLU A 288 8.26 -6.25 16.82
N LEU A 289 8.46 -7.54 16.53
CA LEU A 289 8.41 -8.08 15.19
C LEU A 289 7.36 -9.19 15.12
N PRO A 290 6.61 -9.30 14.01
CA PRO A 290 5.86 -10.51 13.70
C PRO A 290 6.76 -11.75 13.79
N LEU A 291 6.24 -12.84 14.34
CA LEU A 291 7.03 -14.06 14.59
C LEU A 291 7.63 -14.63 13.30
N ASP A 292 6.89 -14.61 12.21
CA ASP A 292 7.38 -15.01 10.89
C ASP A 292 8.54 -14.14 10.40
N ALA A 293 8.47 -12.83 10.63
CA ALA A 293 9.56 -11.90 10.31
C ALA A 293 10.80 -12.14 11.18
N TYR A 294 10.62 -12.42 12.47
CA TYR A 294 11.70 -12.79 13.37
C TYR A 294 12.37 -14.10 12.94
N ILE A 295 11.58 -15.13 12.64
CA ILE A 295 12.08 -16.44 12.19
C ILE A 295 12.87 -16.32 10.88
N ALA A 296 12.39 -15.52 9.93
CA ALA A 296 13.04 -15.34 8.63
C ALA A 296 14.35 -14.53 8.69
N GLY A 297 14.55 -13.74 9.75
CA GLY A 297 15.74 -12.91 9.96
C GLY A 297 16.71 -13.55 10.95
N GLU A 298 16.42 -13.39 12.25
CA GLU A 298 17.29 -13.80 13.36
C GLU A 298 17.06 -15.25 13.79
N GLY A 299 15.93 -15.87 13.38
CA GLY A 299 15.57 -17.25 13.73
C GLY A 299 16.49 -18.35 13.21
N THR A 300 17.44 -18.02 12.33
CA THR A 300 18.51 -18.92 11.89
C THR A 300 19.64 -19.06 12.91
N GLU A 301 19.75 -18.11 13.86
CA GLU A 301 20.76 -18.13 14.93
C GLU A 301 20.22 -18.69 16.25
N LEU A 302 18.91 -18.97 16.34
CA LEU A 302 18.30 -19.55 17.52
C LEU A 302 18.70 -21.03 17.67
N ASP A 303 19.20 -21.36 18.86
CA ASP A 303 19.44 -22.75 19.23
C ASP A 303 18.12 -23.51 19.49
N LEU A 304 18.23 -24.81 19.78
CA LEU A 304 17.08 -25.68 20.04
C LEU A 304 16.32 -25.33 21.32
N ASP A 305 16.95 -24.65 22.28
CA ASP A 305 16.34 -24.23 23.55
C ASP A 305 15.66 -22.84 23.42
N GLN A 306 16.01 -22.07 22.38
CA GLN A 306 15.45 -20.77 22.01
C GLN A 306 14.35 -20.85 20.94
N ARG A 307 14.07 -22.04 20.40
CA ARG A 307 12.99 -22.33 19.45
C ARG A 307 11.75 -22.87 20.14
#